data_AF-A0ABD3NBP0-F1
#
_entry.id   AF-A0ABD3NBP0-F1
#
_cell.length_a   1.000
_cell.length_b   1.000
_cell.length_c   1.000
_cell.angle_alpha   90.00
_cell.angle_beta   90.00
_cell.angle_gamma   90.00
#
_symmetry.space_group_name_H-M   'P 1'
#
loop_
_entity.id
_entity.type
_entity.pdbx_description
1 polymer ?
#
loop_
_entity_poly.entity_id
_entity_poly.type
_entity_poly.pdbx_seq_one_letter_code
_entity_poly.pdbx_strand_id
1 'polypeptide(L)'
;MASRQSIKGLYRRCIQSANRIPDAGQRQTYLDYVRDGFRRKANLPRDTREAVVAFKDGLDQVVDMEYYQKMAMIKNKNSSSTNSVGIQSAVSIGHVGASTEGEISTAQPSEIVGWLKSQLPHLRAEDAKRYSKHLIDDGFDSVDFIMDELGDEDLDFMKKAHRRVIVRHLEKHLNR
;
A
#
# COMPACT_ATOMS: atom_id res chain seq x y z
N MET A 1 0.08 -1.60 25.26
CA MET A 1 -1.25 -1.15 24.75
C MET A 1 -1.07 -0.74 23.30
N ALA A 2 -2.04 -0.99 22.42
CA ALA A 2 -1.94 -0.62 21.01
C ALA A 2 -2.08 0.91 20.89
N SER A 3 -0.99 1.61 20.58
CA SER A 3 -1.06 3.06 20.36
C SER A 3 -1.76 3.35 19.02
N ARG A 4 -2.26 4.59 18.85
CA ARG A 4 -2.86 5.01 17.57
C ARG A 4 -1.88 4.82 16.41
N GLN A 5 -0.61 5.15 16.64
CA GLN A 5 0.49 4.95 15.69
C GLN A 5 0.70 3.47 15.38
N SER A 6 0.67 2.58 16.38
CA SER A 6 0.79 1.14 16.14
C SER A 6 -0.34 0.60 15.27
N ILE A 7 -1.58 1.05 15.48
CA ILE A 7 -2.76 0.63 14.68
C ILE A 7 -2.64 1.13 13.23
N LYS A 8 -2.26 2.40 13.04
CA LYS A 8 -2.00 2.96 11.71
C LYS A 8 -0.84 2.26 10.99
N GLY A 9 0.24 1.95 11.70
CA GLY A 9 1.37 1.18 11.19
C GLY A 9 0.98 -0.24 10.78
N LEU A 10 0.13 -0.91 11.57
CA LEU A 10 -0.42 -2.22 11.20
C LEU A 10 -1.25 -2.14 9.93
N TYR A 11 -2.13 -1.14 9.81
CA TYR A 11 -2.92 -0.93 8.59
C TYR A 11 -2.01 -0.77 7.36
N ARG A 12 -0.98 0.07 7.42
CA ARG A 12 0.00 0.22 6.33
C ARG A 12 0.64 -1.10 5.94
N ARG A 13 1.11 -1.87 6.93
CA ARG A 13 1.75 -3.17 6.69
C ARG A 13 0.79 -4.17 6.03
N CYS A 14 -0.50 -4.15 6.40
CA CYS A 14 -1.53 -4.92 5.71
C CYS A 14 -1.65 -4.54 4.24
N ILE A 15 -1.74 -3.25 3.92
CA ILE A 15 -1.88 -2.76 2.54
C ILE A 15 -0.64 -3.09 1.71
N GLN A 16 0.55 -2.82 2.23
CA GLN A 16 1.81 -3.15 1.55
C GLN A 16 1.94 -4.65 1.26
N SER A 17 1.56 -5.49 2.20
CA SER A 17 1.61 -6.93 1.98
C SER A 17 0.53 -7.40 1.00
N ALA A 18 -0.66 -6.80 0.99
CA ALA A 18 -1.67 -7.06 -0.04
C ALA A 18 -1.14 -6.78 -1.46
N ASN A 19 -0.38 -5.70 -1.63
CA ASN A 19 0.18 -5.32 -2.92
C ASN A 19 1.26 -6.26 -3.44
N ARG A 20 1.79 -7.15 -2.59
CA ARG A 20 2.70 -8.23 -3.00
C ARG A 20 1.97 -9.46 -3.53
N ILE A 21 0.64 -9.54 -3.38
CA ILE A 21 -0.18 -10.63 -3.93
C ILE A 21 -0.24 -10.46 -5.46
N PRO A 22 0.25 -11.44 -6.24
CA PRO A 22 0.27 -11.32 -7.71
C PRO A 22 -1.13 -11.32 -8.31
N ASP A 23 -2.00 -12.19 -7.80
CA ASP A 23 -3.37 -12.34 -8.28
C ASP A 23 -4.21 -11.11 -7.89
N ALA A 24 -4.81 -10.47 -8.90
CA ALA A 24 -5.56 -9.24 -8.71
C ALA A 24 -6.86 -9.45 -7.92
N GLY A 25 -7.53 -10.60 -8.10
CA GLY A 25 -8.76 -10.93 -7.40
C GLY A 25 -8.50 -11.14 -5.91
N GLN A 26 -7.53 -11.99 -5.57
CA GLN A 26 -7.09 -12.23 -4.20
C GLN A 26 -6.59 -10.96 -3.51
N ARG A 27 -5.81 -10.14 -4.22
CA ARG A 27 -5.36 -8.84 -3.71
C ARG A 27 -6.54 -7.95 -3.34
N GLN A 28 -7.52 -7.83 -4.24
CA GLN A 28 -8.69 -6.99 -4.02
C GLN A 28 -9.54 -7.51 -2.84
N THR A 29 -9.80 -8.81 -2.78
CA THR A 29 -10.52 -9.43 -1.65
C THR A 29 -9.82 -9.15 -0.32
N TYR A 30 -8.49 -9.23 -0.29
CA TYR A 30 -7.72 -8.95 0.92
C TYR A 30 -7.78 -7.47 1.30
N LEU A 31 -7.63 -6.55 0.34
CA LEU A 31 -7.75 -5.12 0.58
C LEU A 31 -9.13 -4.75 1.16
N ASP A 32 -10.20 -5.33 0.62
CA ASP A 32 -11.56 -5.10 1.11
C ASP A 32 -11.74 -5.65 2.52
N TYR A 33 -11.23 -6.86 2.79
CA TYR A 33 -11.23 -7.45 4.13
C TYR A 33 -10.51 -6.56 5.16
N VAL A 34 -9.31 -6.08 4.83
CA VAL A 34 -8.53 -5.19 5.70
C VAL A 34 -9.26 -3.88 5.94
N ARG A 35 -9.67 -3.18 4.87
CA ARG A 35 -10.36 -1.89 4.98
C ARG A 35 -11.62 -1.99 5.82
N ASP A 36 -12.43 -3.02 5.57
CA ASP A 36 -13.66 -3.24 6.31
C ASP A 36 -13.40 -3.63 7.78
N GLY A 37 -12.39 -4.47 8.03
CA GLY A 37 -11.98 -4.85 9.38
C GLY A 37 -11.54 -3.66 10.24
N PHE A 38 -10.73 -2.76 9.68
CA PHE A 38 -10.32 -1.53 10.36
C PHE A 38 -11.48 -0.53 10.50
N ARG A 39 -12.34 -0.39 9.48
CA ARG A 39 -13.52 0.48 9.53
C ARG A 39 -14.49 0.07 10.63
N ARG A 40 -14.83 -1.22 10.73
CA ARG A 40 -15.74 -1.75 11.76
C ARG A 40 -15.23 -1.50 13.18
N LYS A 41 -13.90 -1.44 13.35
CA LYS A 41 -13.24 -1.28 14.66
C LYS A 41 -12.75 0.15 14.90
N ALA A 42 -13.03 1.09 14.00
CA ALA A 42 -12.52 2.46 14.08
C ALA A 42 -12.99 3.21 15.34
N ASN A 43 -14.21 2.90 15.82
CA ASN A 43 -14.81 3.53 16.99
C ASN A 43 -14.56 2.75 18.30
N LEU A 44 -13.80 1.65 18.25
CA LEU A 44 -13.55 0.82 19.42
C LEU A 44 -12.57 1.53 20.37
N PRO A 45 -12.88 1.64 21.68
CA PRO A 45 -11.95 2.25 22.62
C PRO A 45 -10.67 1.42 22.71
N ARG A 46 -9.51 2.07 22.68
CA ARG A 46 -8.21 1.41 22.50
C ARG A 46 -7.79 0.54 23.69
N ASP A 47 -8.35 0.84 24.86
CA ASP A 47 -8.03 0.17 26.11
C ASP A 47 -8.92 -1.06 26.35
N THR A 48 -9.88 -1.33 25.47
CA THR A 48 -10.69 -2.54 25.61
C THR A 48 -9.88 -3.78 25.26
N ARG A 49 -10.25 -4.89 25.90
CA ARG A 49 -9.72 -6.20 25.57
C ARG A 49 -9.97 -6.54 24.09
N GLU A 50 -11.11 -6.15 23.53
CA GLU A 50 -11.39 -6.41 22.11
C GLU A 50 -10.43 -5.66 21.18
N ALA A 51 -10.07 -4.40 21.49
CA ALA A 51 -9.12 -3.65 20.68
C ALA A 51 -7.73 -4.29 20.70
N VAL A 52 -7.28 -4.76 21.86
CA VAL A 52 -6.00 -5.47 22.00
C VAL A 52 -6.00 -6.80 21.24
N VAL A 53 -7.09 -7.57 21.33
CA VAL A 53 -7.23 -8.85 20.62
C VAL A 53 -7.26 -8.62 19.12
N ALA A 54 -8.05 -7.66 18.64
CA ALA A 54 -8.13 -7.35 17.22
C ALA A 54 -6.80 -6.85 16.65
N PHE A 55 -6.02 -6.10 17.43
CA PHE A 55 -4.70 -5.67 17.03
C PHE A 55 -3.71 -6.84 16.91
N LYS A 56 -3.72 -7.78 17.87
CA LYS A 56 -2.90 -8.99 17.80
C LYS A 56 -3.28 -9.88 16.62
N ASP A 57 -4.57 -10.13 16.44
CA ASP A 57 -5.10 -10.92 15.33
C ASP A 57 -4.67 -10.34 13.97
N GLY A 58 -4.76 -9.01 13.80
CA GLY A 58 -4.27 -8.35 12.60
C GLY A 58 -2.75 -8.46 12.42
N LEU A 59 -1.96 -8.42 13.50
CA LEU A 59 -0.51 -8.64 13.43
C LEU A 59 -0.18 -10.07 12.98
N ASP A 60 -0.79 -11.06 13.60
CA ASP A 60 -0.57 -12.47 13.29
C ASP A 60 -0.93 -12.76 11.82
N GLN A 61 -2.06 -12.23 11.35
CA GLN A 61 -2.49 -12.38 9.97
C GLN A 61 -1.48 -11.81 8.95
N VAL A 62 -0.93 -10.62 9.22
CA VAL A 62 0.08 -10.01 8.32
C VAL A 62 1.40 -10.79 8.36
N VAL A 63 1.82 -11.23 9.55
CA VAL A 63 3.04 -12.02 9.72
C VAL A 63 2.95 -13.33 8.94
N ASP A 64 1.84 -14.05 9.05
CA ASP A 64 1.61 -15.29 8.33
C ASP A 64 1.63 -15.06 6.82
N MET A 65 0.95 -14.01 6.34
CA MET A 65 0.93 -13.67 4.93
C MET A 65 2.34 -13.33 4.40
N GLU A 66 3.11 -12.50 5.10
CA GLU A 66 4.48 -12.16 4.71
C GLU A 66 5.39 -13.40 4.69
N TYR A 67 5.19 -14.34 5.62
CA TYR A 67 5.88 -15.62 5.63
C TYR A 67 5.62 -16.42 4.36
N TYR A 68 4.34 -16.58 3.97
CA TYR A 68 3.99 -17.32 2.74
C TYR A 68 4.51 -16.62 1.47
N GLN A 69 4.46 -15.29 1.42
CA GLN A 69 5.04 -14.52 0.32
C GLN A 69 6.55 -14.77 0.19
N LYS A 70 7.27 -14.77 1.31
CA LYS A 70 8.71 -15.07 1.35
C LYS A 70 9.01 -16.49 0.89
N MET A 71 8.21 -17.48 1.32
CA MET A 71 8.37 -18.86 0.88
C MET A 71 8.12 -19.03 -0.64
N ALA A 72 7.10 -18.36 -1.18
CA ALA A 72 6.83 -18.37 -2.62
C ALA A 72 7.97 -17.75 -3.44
N MET A 73 8.57 -16.65 -2.96
CA MET A 73 9.74 -16.04 -3.60
C MET A 73 10.96 -16.98 -3.62
N ILE A 74 11.22 -17.68 -2.52
CA ILE A 74 12.33 -18.65 -2.42
C ILE A 74 12.11 -19.82 -3.39
N LYS A 75 10.89 -20.36 -3.45
CA LYS A 75 10.53 -21.45 -4.38
C LYS A 75 10.74 -21.04 -5.84
N ASN A 76 10.32 -19.83 -6.23
CA ASN A 76 10.52 -19.33 -7.58
C ASN A 76 12.01 -19.11 -7.90
N LYS A 77 12.79 -18.56 -6.95
CA LYS A 77 14.24 -18.34 -7.13
C LYS A 77 15.02 -19.65 -7.34
N ASN A 78 14.65 -20.71 -6.62
CA ASN A 78 15.26 -22.02 -6.77
C ASN A 78 14.84 -22.69 -8.10
N SER A 79 13.62 -22.46 -8.55
CA SER A 79 13.12 -22.98 -9.84
C SER A 79 13.82 -22.31 -11.04
N SER A 80 14.21 -21.04 -10.93
CA SER A 80 14.89 -20.30 -11.99
C SER A 80 16.39 -20.63 -12.16
N SER A 81 16.99 -21.40 -11.25
CA SER A 81 18.41 -21.81 -11.35
C SER A 81 18.60 -23.20 -11.98
N THR A 82 17.51 -23.93 -12.25
CA THR A 82 17.55 -25.26 -12.87
C THR A 82 16.46 -25.38 -13.93
N ASN A 83 16.74 -24.90 -15.15
CA ASN A 83 16.35 -25.55 -16.41
C ASN A 83 16.57 -24.62 -17.62
N SER A 84 17.65 -24.88 -18.34
CA SER A 84 17.85 -24.45 -19.72
C SER A 84 17.85 -25.68 -20.64
N VAL A 85 16.69 -26.30 -20.89
CA VAL A 85 16.45 -27.11 -22.09
C VAL A 85 14.97 -26.97 -22.44
N GLY A 86 14.70 -26.52 -23.66
CA GLY A 86 13.36 -26.12 -24.11
C GLY A 86 12.44 -27.27 -24.51
N ILE A 87 11.23 -26.88 -24.94
CA ILE A 87 10.57 -27.26 -26.19
C ILE A 87 9.35 -26.35 -26.37
N GLN A 88 9.19 -25.84 -27.59
CA GLN A 88 8.10 -24.99 -28.07
C GLN A 88 6.92 -25.83 -28.56
N SER A 89 5.72 -25.24 -28.56
CA SER A 89 4.52 -25.48 -29.41
C SER A 89 3.25 -25.56 -28.55
N ALA A 90 2.09 -25.00 -28.88
CA ALA A 90 1.62 -24.12 -29.96
C ALA A 90 0.16 -23.69 -29.59
N VAL A 91 -0.23 -22.44 -29.90
CA VAL A 91 -1.43 -22.05 -30.71
C VAL A 91 -2.82 -22.60 -30.25
N SER A 92 -3.95 -21.89 -30.07
CA SER A 92 -4.39 -20.54 -30.44
C SER A 92 -5.87 -20.27 -30.02
N ILE A 93 -6.25 -18.99 -30.01
CA ILE A 93 -7.50 -18.33 -30.52
C ILE A 93 -8.84 -18.27 -29.72
N GLY A 94 -9.35 -17.01 -29.60
CA GLY A 94 -10.76 -16.55 -29.55
C GLY A 94 -11.07 -15.62 -28.35
N HIS A 95 -11.11 -14.27 -28.38
CA HIS A 95 -12.02 -13.28 -29.06
C HIS A 95 -13.51 -13.63 -28.85
N VAL A 96 -14.46 -12.86 -28.32
CA VAL A 96 -14.77 -11.41 -28.07
C VAL A 96 -15.87 -11.42 -26.98
N GLY A 97 -15.93 -10.56 -25.96
CA GLY A 97 -16.33 -9.15 -26.03
C GLY A 97 -17.81 -8.97 -25.66
N ALA A 98 -18.11 -8.46 -24.46
CA ALA A 98 -19.31 -7.65 -24.17
C ALA A 98 -19.22 -7.02 -22.78
N SER A 99 -19.13 -5.70 -22.79
CA SER A 99 -19.04 -4.76 -21.67
C SER A 99 -20.19 -4.89 -20.67
N THR A 100 -19.87 -4.66 -19.40
CA THR A 100 -20.78 -3.90 -18.53
C THR A 100 -19.92 -3.02 -17.65
N GLU A 101 -20.10 -1.73 -17.88
CA GLU A 101 -19.37 -0.61 -17.30
C GLU A 101 -19.60 -0.59 -15.79
N GLY A 102 -18.57 -0.94 -15.04
CA GLY A 102 -18.46 -0.58 -13.63
C GLY A 102 -17.55 0.62 -13.55
N GLU A 103 -18.14 1.81 -13.38
CA GLU A 103 -17.44 3.03 -13.01
C GLU A 103 -16.57 2.77 -11.78
N ILE A 104 -15.28 2.52 -11.99
CA ILE A 104 -14.28 2.62 -10.95
C ILE A 104 -14.10 4.12 -10.74
N SER A 105 -14.72 4.66 -9.70
CA SER A 105 -14.53 6.03 -9.24
C SER A 105 -13.05 6.34 -9.03
N THR A 106 -12.40 6.88 -10.06
CA THR A 106 -11.01 7.38 -10.05
C THR A 106 -10.91 8.76 -9.38
N ALA A 107 -11.52 8.93 -8.22
CA ALA A 107 -11.78 10.24 -7.63
C ALA A 107 -10.86 10.65 -6.46
N GLN A 108 -9.69 10.01 -6.26
CA GLN A 108 -8.71 10.43 -5.24
C GLN A 108 -7.22 10.58 -5.67
N PRO A 109 -6.83 10.65 -6.96
CA PRO A 109 -5.48 11.15 -7.30
C PRO A 109 -5.31 12.64 -7.01
N SER A 110 -6.39 13.41 -6.92
CA SER A 110 -6.35 14.89 -6.91
C SER A 110 -5.82 15.46 -5.59
N GLU A 111 -6.19 14.88 -4.45
CA GLU A 111 -5.84 15.42 -3.14
C GLU A 111 -4.34 15.26 -2.86
N ILE A 112 -3.80 14.04 -3.02
CA ILE A 112 -2.37 13.75 -2.82
C ILE A 112 -1.51 14.50 -3.83
N VAL A 113 -1.95 14.59 -5.10
CA VAL A 113 -1.23 15.39 -6.11
C VAL A 113 -1.27 16.88 -5.77
N GLY A 114 -2.40 17.39 -5.27
CA GLY A 114 -2.55 18.77 -4.81
C GLY A 114 -1.63 19.09 -3.64
N TRP A 115 -1.57 18.20 -2.66
CA TRP A 115 -0.64 18.31 -1.54
C TRP A 115 0.82 18.23 -2.00
N LEU A 116 1.19 17.29 -2.87
CA LEU A 116 2.54 17.21 -3.41
C LEU A 116 2.94 18.51 -4.12
N LYS A 117 2.04 19.12 -4.88
CA LYS A 117 2.28 20.39 -5.57
C LYS A 117 2.34 21.59 -4.62
N SER A 118 1.62 21.58 -3.50
CA SER A 118 1.72 22.66 -2.51
C SER A 118 3.08 22.64 -1.80
N GLN A 119 3.64 21.46 -1.57
CA GLN A 119 4.97 21.29 -0.98
C GLN A 119 6.11 21.46 -1.99
N LEU A 120 5.87 21.08 -3.24
CA LEU A 120 6.83 21.13 -4.34
C LEU A 120 6.22 21.89 -5.53
N PRO A 121 6.23 23.24 -5.51
CA PRO A 121 5.58 24.06 -6.53
C PRO A 121 6.09 23.82 -7.96
N HIS A 122 7.34 23.38 -8.09
CA HIS A 122 8.00 23.08 -9.37
C HIS A 122 7.99 21.59 -9.72
N LEU A 123 7.17 20.79 -9.04
CA LEU A 123 7.05 19.37 -9.31
C LEU A 123 6.42 19.14 -10.69
N ARG A 124 7.14 18.43 -11.55
CA ARG A 124 6.65 18.04 -12.88
C ARG A 124 5.43 17.14 -12.73
N ALA A 125 4.47 17.25 -13.65
CA ALA A 125 3.23 16.48 -13.60
C ALA A 125 3.47 14.96 -13.58
N GLU A 126 4.46 14.47 -14.33
CA GLU A 126 4.86 13.06 -14.35
C GLU A 126 5.40 12.59 -12.99
N ASP A 127 6.27 13.37 -12.37
CA ASP A 127 6.80 13.07 -11.04
C ASP A 127 5.66 13.11 -10.00
N ALA A 128 4.73 14.07 -10.10
CA ALA A 128 3.59 14.19 -9.19
C ALA A 128 2.67 12.96 -9.25
N LYS A 129 2.32 12.50 -10.46
CA LYS A 129 1.51 11.29 -10.65
C LYS A 129 2.23 10.04 -10.13
N ARG A 130 3.53 9.92 -10.42
CA ARG A 130 4.32 8.78 -9.96
C ARG A 130 4.40 8.74 -8.44
N TYR A 131 4.65 9.89 -7.81
CA TYR A 131 4.76 9.99 -6.37
C TYR A 131 3.41 9.76 -5.67
N SER A 132 2.33 10.35 -6.18
CA SER A 132 1.00 10.13 -5.61
C SER A 132 0.59 8.66 -5.71
N LYS A 133 0.91 8.01 -6.83
CA LYS A 133 0.63 6.58 -7.01
C LYS A 133 1.40 5.75 -5.98
N HIS A 134 2.71 5.97 -5.84
CA HIS A 134 3.51 5.24 -4.84
C HIS A 134 2.97 5.44 -3.41
N LEU A 135 2.64 6.68 -3.04
CA LEU A 135 2.06 6.97 -1.73
C LEU A 135 0.74 6.21 -1.51
N ILE A 136 -0.17 6.24 -2.47
CA ILE A 136 -1.45 5.52 -2.38
C ILE A 136 -1.23 4.01 -2.31
N ASP A 137 -0.33 3.48 -3.14
CA ASP A 137 0.04 2.06 -3.15
C ASP A 137 0.65 1.66 -1.78
N ASP A 138 1.39 2.55 -1.11
CA ASP A 138 1.94 2.29 0.23
C ASP A 138 0.93 2.55 1.37
N GLY A 139 -0.32 2.89 1.04
CA GLY A 139 -1.41 3.09 1.99
C GLY A 139 -1.57 4.53 2.50
N PHE A 140 -0.88 5.50 1.89
CA PHE A 140 -1.04 6.94 2.14
C PHE A 140 -2.09 7.54 1.20
N ASP A 141 -3.36 7.24 1.49
CA ASP A 141 -4.51 7.64 0.69
C ASP A 141 -5.17 8.97 1.11
N SER A 142 -4.68 9.61 2.18
CA SER A 142 -5.18 10.90 2.68
C SER A 142 -4.06 11.82 3.16
N VAL A 143 -4.26 13.13 3.02
CA VAL A 143 -3.26 14.15 3.42
C VAL A 143 -3.05 14.14 4.93
N ASP A 144 -4.12 14.04 5.72
CA ASP A 144 -4.02 13.95 7.18
C ASP A 144 -3.15 12.77 7.62
N PHE A 145 -3.31 11.63 6.94
CA PHE A 145 -2.51 10.45 7.24
C PHE A 145 -1.03 10.62 6.85
N ILE A 146 -0.76 11.28 5.73
CA ILE A 146 0.60 11.66 5.33
C ILE A 146 1.24 12.58 6.37
N MET A 147 0.53 13.61 6.83
CA MET A 147 1.07 14.59 7.77
C MET A 147 1.40 13.97 9.13
N ASP A 148 0.63 12.96 9.55
CA ASP A 148 0.81 12.30 10.84
C ASP A 148 1.88 11.20 10.84
N GLU A 149 2.04 10.46 9.74
CA GLU A 149 2.72 9.15 9.75
C GLU A 149 3.80 8.96 8.68
N LEU A 150 3.87 9.83 7.66
CA LEU A 150 4.85 9.67 6.59
C LEU A 150 6.25 9.91 7.13
N GLY A 151 7.11 8.88 7.05
CA GLY A 151 8.49 8.95 7.49
C GLY A 151 9.47 9.25 6.35
N ASP A 152 10.73 9.49 6.71
CA ASP A 152 11.81 9.70 5.73
C ASP A 152 12.07 8.44 4.88
N GLU A 153 11.97 7.26 5.50
CA GLU A 153 12.14 5.94 4.86
C GLU A 153 11.06 5.66 3.81
N ASP A 154 9.83 6.15 4.04
CA ASP A 154 8.69 5.98 3.13
C ASP A 154 8.86 6.81 1.84
N LEU A 155 9.86 7.71 1.78
CA LEU A 155 10.09 8.65 0.68
C LEU A 155 11.30 8.27 -0.20
N ASP A 156 11.87 7.10 -0.03
CA ASP A 156 13.08 6.66 -0.73
C ASP A 156 12.92 6.55 -2.26
N PHE A 157 11.69 6.38 -2.75
CA PHE A 157 11.40 6.41 -4.18
C PHE A 157 11.47 7.82 -4.79
N MET A 158 11.53 8.88 -3.97
CA MET A 158 11.58 10.26 -4.43
C MET A 158 13.01 10.74 -4.68
N LYS A 159 13.14 11.75 -5.54
CA LYS A 159 14.42 12.46 -5.71
C LYS A 159 14.87 13.08 -4.38
N LYS A 160 16.17 12.98 -4.07
CA LYS A 160 16.77 13.50 -2.81
C LYS A 160 16.41 14.96 -2.50
N ALA A 161 16.26 15.81 -3.51
CA ALA A 161 15.86 17.21 -3.29
C ALA A 161 14.39 17.31 -2.83
N HIS A 162 13.48 16.55 -3.43
CA HIS A 162 12.06 16.53 -3.09
C HIS A 162 11.82 15.94 -1.70
N ARG A 163 12.45 14.79 -1.42
CA ARG A 163 12.44 14.13 -0.10
C ARG A 163 12.81 15.11 1.01
N ARG A 164 13.92 15.84 0.87
CA ARG A 164 14.36 16.84 1.86
C ARG A 164 13.35 17.96 2.12
N VAL A 165 12.62 18.41 1.10
CA VAL A 165 11.60 19.46 1.27
C VAL A 165 10.40 18.92 2.03
N ILE A 166 9.92 17.73 1.66
CA ILE A 166 8.77 17.09 2.30
C ILE A 166 9.09 16.74 3.76
N VAL A 167 10.25 16.13 4.04
CA VAL A 167 10.68 15.76 5.39
C VAL A 167 10.77 16.99 6.29
N ARG A 168 11.38 18.08 5.81
CA ARG A 168 11.44 19.34 6.56
C ARG A 168 10.04 19.90 6.84
N HIS A 169 9.09 19.72 5.93
CA HIS A 169 7.72 20.14 6.16
C HIS A 169 7.04 19.29 7.23
N LEU A 170 7.21 17.96 7.18
CA LEU A 170 6.71 17.01 8.16
C LEU A 170 7.27 17.30 9.56
N GLU A 171 8.59 17.49 9.69
CA GLU A 171 9.24 17.83 10.96
C GLU A 171 8.68 19.12 11.59
N LYS A 172 8.38 20.13 10.77
CA LYS A 172 7.77 21.38 11.24
C LYS A 172 6.33 21.18 11.72
N HIS A 173 5.61 20.22 11.13
CA HIS A 173 4.24 19.90 11.50
C HIS A 173 4.20 19.11 12.82
N LEU A 174 5.13 18.16 13.02
CA LEU A 174 5.25 17.32 14.21
C LEU A 174 5.82 18.05 15.45
N ASN A 175 6.59 19.14 15.26
CA ASN A 175 7.17 19.94 16.35
C ASN A 175 6.29 21.11 16.83
N ARG A 176 5.00 21.16 16.46
CA ARG A 176 4.02 22.14 16.92
C ARG A 176 3.07 21.52 17.94
#